data_AF-A0AAV8VPV5-F1
#
_entry.id   AF-A0AAV8VPV5-F1
#
_cell.length_a   1.000
_cell.length_b   1.000
_cell.length_c   1.000
_cell.angle_alpha   90.00
_cell.angle_beta   90.00
_cell.angle_gamma   90.00
#
_symmetry.space_group_name_H-M   'P 1'
#
loop_
_entity.id
_entity.type
_entity.pdbx_description
1 polymer ?
#
loop_
_entity_poly.entity_id
_entity_poly.type
_entity_poly.pdbx_seq_one_letter_code
_entity_poly.pdbx_strand_id
1 'polypeptide(L)'
;MEMDKLKIVIHPSEYEQLVKGNIDSLFIILHKSNNELHDLTHLPLDVIETIKTKAVDIVCNKKFITGTVYICTEDVFPSKRFHQLSDSFKSRYNLQELDFETSVYLDHSADFEQLRRCLCVRLPRLLQVKNIGLLVIDSIAGIFRSENNDICYTSRGQEIGLLASTLHRICDQYKIAVVCVNQVLPRS
;
A
#
# COMPACT_ATOMS: atom_id res chain seq x y z
N MET A 1 -4.57 -22.84 5.66
CA MET A 1 -4.70 -22.37 4.26
C MET A 1 -3.44 -21.70 3.72
N GLU A 2 -2.71 -20.88 4.49
CA GLU A 2 -1.42 -20.30 4.02
C GLU A 2 -0.20 -21.14 4.42
N MET A 3 -0.19 -21.75 5.62
CA MET A 3 0.88 -22.66 6.07
C MET A 3 1.02 -23.91 5.18
N ASP A 4 -0.10 -24.37 4.61
CA ASP A 4 -0.14 -25.49 3.65
C ASP A 4 0.61 -25.16 2.35
N LYS A 5 0.66 -23.88 1.96
CA LYS A 5 1.45 -23.42 0.81
C LYS A 5 2.95 -23.47 1.13
N LEU A 6 3.34 -23.16 2.37
CA LEU A 6 4.74 -23.23 2.80
C LEU A 6 5.23 -24.68 2.77
N LYS A 7 4.40 -25.63 3.23
CA LYS A 7 4.69 -27.08 3.23
C LYS A 7 5.09 -27.62 1.85
N ILE A 8 4.56 -27.05 0.77
CA ILE A 8 4.84 -27.47 -0.61
C ILE A 8 6.17 -26.91 -1.12
N VAL A 9 6.64 -25.79 -0.56
CA VAL A 9 7.78 -25.01 -1.09
C VAL A 9 9.08 -25.26 -0.30
N ILE A 10 8.98 -25.74 0.94
CA ILE A 10 10.14 -26.06 1.80
C ILE A 10 10.38 -27.57 1.88
N HIS A 11 11.58 -27.98 2.29
CA HIS A 11 11.89 -29.40 2.38
C HIS A 11 11.08 -30.06 3.51
N PRO A 12 10.59 -31.31 3.36
CA PRO A 12 9.73 -31.95 4.36
C PRO A 12 10.35 -31.99 5.78
N SER A 13 11.67 -32.19 5.87
CA SER A 13 12.39 -32.19 7.15
C SER A 13 12.42 -30.82 7.83
N GLU A 14 12.44 -29.73 7.06
CA GLU A 14 12.41 -28.36 7.57
C GLU A 14 11.02 -28.05 8.12
N TYR A 15 9.98 -28.47 7.40
CA TYR A 15 8.59 -28.31 7.84
C TYR A 15 8.32 -29.07 9.15
N GLU A 16 8.83 -30.29 9.29
CA GLU A 16 8.70 -31.06 10.53
C GLU A 16 9.39 -30.37 11.72
N GLN A 17 10.55 -29.73 11.50
CA GLN A 17 11.24 -28.98 12.56
C GLN A 17 10.50 -27.70 12.95
N LEU A 18 9.86 -27.01 12.00
CA LEU A 18 8.97 -25.88 12.30
C LEU A 18 7.78 -26.33 13.19
N VAL A 19 7.15 -27.45 12.85
CA VAL A 19 6.03 -28.00 13.63
C VAL A 19 6.48 -28.44 15.02
N LYS A 20 7.66 -29.08 15.14
CA LYS A 20 8.26 -29.44 16.44
C LYS A 20 8.58 -28.21 17.31
N GLY A 21 8.99 -27.12 16.68
CA GLY A 21 9.22 -25.82 17.33
C GLY A 21 7.93 -25.05 17.67
N ASN A 22 6.75 -25.67 17.53
CA ASN A 22 5.44 -25.07 17.74
C ASN A 22 5.20 -23.83 16.87
N ILE A 23 5.73 -23.84 15.64
CA ILE A 23 5.52 -22.80 14.64
C ILE A 23 4.44 -23.28 13.68
N ASP A 24 3.21 -22.87 13.92
CA ASP A 24 2.01 -23.27 13.18
C ASP A 24 1.49 -22.18 12.23
N SER A 25 2.11 -20.99 12.23
CA SER A 25 1.67 -19.83 11.46
C SER A 25 2.83 -19.08 10.80
N LEU A 26 2.61 -18.62 9.56
CA LEU A 26 3.51 -17.71 8.84
C LEU A 26 3.76 -16.41 9.62
N PHE A 27 2.79 -15.96 10.41
CA PHE A 27 2.93 -14.76 11.24
C PHE A 27 4.07 -14.91 12.27
N ILE A 28 4.18 -16.09 12.89
CA ILE A 28 5.23 -16.40 13.87
C ILE A 28 6.61 -16.41 13.20
N ILE A 29 6.70 -16.97 11.99
CA ILE A 29 7.92 -17.00 11.19
C ILE A 29 8.40 -15.58 10.86
N LEU A 30 7.48 -14.69 10.50
CA LEU A 30 7.82 -13.32 10.09
C LEU A 30 8.17 -12.39 11.27
N HIS A 31 7.55 -12.59 12.45
CA HIS A 31 7.74 -11.68 13.59
C HIS A 31 8.90 -12.07 14.51
N LYS A 32 9.30 -13.34 14.55
CA LYS A 32 10.45 -13.78 15.36
C LYS A 32 11.77 -13.48 14.67
N SER A 33 12.80 -13.18 15.44
CA SER A 33 14.17 -13.01 14.92
C SER A 33 14.74 -14.35 14.42
N ASN A 34 15.77 -14.29 13.56
CA ASN A 34 16.39 -15.50 13.01
C ASN A 34 16.99 -16.38 14.11
N ASN A 35 17.55 -15.76 15.16
CA ASN A 35 18.12 -16.47 16.30
C ASN A 35 17.04 -17.17 17.13
N GLU A 36 15.90 -16.51 17.40
CA GLU A 36 14.79 -17.15 18.12
C GLU A 36 14.20 -18.34 17.33
N LEU A 37 14.14 -18.23 16.01
CA LEU A 37 13.71 -19.34 15.15
C LEU A 37 14.71 -20.49 15.18
N HIS A 38 16.01 -20.19 15.17
CA HIS A 38 17.07 -21.19 15.31
C HIS A 38 16.97 -21.92 16.64
N ASP A 39 16.76 -21.20 17.74
CA ASP A 39 16.66 -21.79 19.08
C ASP A 39 15.41 -22.67 19.24
N LEU A 40 14.30 -22.31 18.59
CA LEU A 40 13.04 -23.06 18.67
C LEU A 40 12.98 -24.27 17.72
N THR A 41 13.68 -24.22 16.59
CA THR A 41 13.54 -25.22 15.51
C THR A 41 14.79 -26.06 15.32
N HIS A 42 15.92 -25.62 15.86
CA HIS A 42 17.26 -26.17 15.62
C HIS A 42 17.66 -26.19 14.13
N LEU A 43 17.00 -25.38 13.31
CA LEU A 43 17.34 -25.21 11.90
C LEU A 43 18.54 -24.26 11.76
N PRO A 44 19.47 -24.54 10.83
CA PRO A 44 20.52 -23.60 10.46
C PRO A 44 20.00 -22.22 10.03
N LEU A 45 20.77 -21.16 10.31
CA LEU A 45 20.36 -19.77 10.04
C LEU A 45 20.14 -19.49 8.54
N ASP A 46 20.91 -20.12 7.65
CA ASP A 46 20.77 -20.05 6.19
C ASP A 46 19.44 -20.66 5.70
N VAL A 47 19.03 -21.77 6.32
CA VAL A 47 17.74 -22.41 6.06
C VAL A 47 16.60 -21.52 6.56
N ILE A 48 16.74 -20.94 7.75
CA ILE A 48 15.74 -20.01 8.32
C ILE A 48 15.57 -18.77 7.45
N GLU A 49 16.66 -18.21 6.94
CA GLU A 49 16.61 -17.07 6.02
C GLU A 49 15.86 -17.44 4.73
N THR A 50 16.13 -18.62 4.18
CA THR A 50 15.42 -19.15 3.02
C THR A 50 13.92 -19.35 3.30
N ILE A 51 13.56 -19.91 4.45
CA ILE A 51 12.18 -20.12 4.89
C ILE A 51 11.47 -18.77 5.07
N LYS A 52 12.13 -17.79 5.68
CA LYS A 52 11.57 -16.43 5.83
C LYS A 52 11.31 -15.77 4.49
N THR A 53 12.25 -15.82 3.56
CA THR A 53 12.05 -15.27 2.21
C THR A 53 10.87 -15.95 1.52
N LYS A 54 10.76 -17.28 1.59
CA LYS A 54 9.61 -18.03 1.05
C LYS A 54 8.30 -17.70 1.78
N ALA A 55 8.33 -17.51 3.09
CA ALA A 55 7.18 -17.12 3.89
C ALA A 55 6.69 -15.71 3.50
N VAL A 56 7.62 -14.77 3.33
CA VAL A 56 7.33 -13.43 2.77
C VAL A 56 6.70 -13.58 1.39
N ASP A 57 7.25 -14.40 0.50
CA ASP A 57 6.69 -14.60 -0.85
C ASP A 57 5.27 -15.17 -0.84
N ILE A 58 4.96 -16.06 0.11
CA ILE A 58 3.64 -16.68 0.26
C ILE A 58 2.63 -15.67 0.83
N VAL A 59 2.99 -14.93 1.88
CA VAL A 59 2.14 -13.90 2.48
C VAL A 59 1.92 -12.75 1.50
N CYS A 60 2.99 -12.31 0.83
CA CYS A 60 2.95 -11.24 -0.17
C CYS A 60 2.43 -11.72 -1.54
N ASN A 61 2.16 -13.01 -1.71
CA ASN A 61 1.55 -13.64 -2.89
C ASN A 61 2.17 -13.15 -4.22
N LYS A 62 3.50 -12.96 -4.26
CA LYS A 62 4.28 -12.35 -5.37
C LYS A 62 3.83 -10.95 -5.85
N LYS A 63 2.89 -10.28 -5.19
CA LYS A 63 2.58 -8.87 -5.47
C LYS A 63 3.37 -7.99 -4.53
N PHE A 64 4.64 -7.77 -4.86
CA PHE A 64 5.30 -6.56 -4.36
C PHE A 64 4.55 -5.39 -4.99
N ILE A 65 3.56 -4.85 -4.28
CA ILE A 65 2.92 -3.60 -4.67
C ILE A 65 4.04 -2.56 -4.61
N THR A 66 4.53 -2.17 -5.79
CA THR A 66 5.61 -1.19 -5.89
C THR A 66 5.06 0.21 -6.10
N GLY A 67 3.92 0.32 -6.79
CA GLY A 67 3.35 1.58 -7.22
C GLY A 67 2.43 2.26 -6.21
N THR A 68 2.55 3.58 -6.12
CA THR A 68 1.60 4.47 -5.43
C THR A 68 1.10 5.53 -6.39
N VAL A 69 -0.20 5.84 -6.35
CA VAL A 69 -0.79 7.01 -7.02
C VAL A 69 -1.06 8.07 -5.97
N TYR A 70 -0.61 9.30 -6.22
CA TYR A 70 -0.86 10.45 -5.37
C TYR A 70 -1.64 11.50 -6.17
N ILE A 71 -2.83 11.85 -5.70
CA ILE A 71 -3.68 12.88 -6.31
C ILE A 71 -3.64 14.11 -5.42
N CYS A 72 -3.07 15.18 -5.95
CA CYS A 72 -3.09 16.52 -5.37
C CYS A 72 -4.36 17.27 -5.80
N THR A 73 -5.04 17.95 -4.88
CA THR A 73 -6.23 18.75 -5.21
C THR A 73 -6.09 20.25 -4.91
N GLU A 74 -5.23 20.61 -3.95
CA GLU A 74 -5.01 22.00 -3.53
C GLU A 74 -3.55 22.38 -3.76
N ASP A 75 -2.65 21.71 -3.03
CA ASP A 75 -1.23 22.01 -3.01
C ASP A 75 -0.42 21.08 -3.92
N VAL A 76 0.76 21.56 -4.31
CA VAL A 76 1.74 20.79 -5.07
C VAL A 76 2.28 19.65 -4.21
N PHE A 77 2.52 18.49 -4.83
CA PHE A 77 3.15 17.34 -4.19
C PHE A 77 4.43 17.75 -3.42
N PRO A 78 4.60 17.35 -2.15
CA PRO A 78 5.72 17.75 -1.31
C PRO A 78 7.02 16.99 -1.65
N SER A 79 7.53 17.20 -2.87
CA SER A 79 8.69 16.49 -3.44
C SER A 79 9.93 16.56 -2.55
N LYS A 80 10.23 17.72 -1.97
CA LYS A 80 11.38 17.91 -1.06
C LYS A 80 11.30 16.98 0.16
N ARG A 81 10.13 16.90 0.78
CA ARG A 81 9.91 16.05 1.96
C ARG A 81 9.93 14.57 1.57
N PHE A 82 9.38 14.24 0.41
CA PHE A 82 9.44 12.89 -0.13
C PHE A 82 10.88 12.43 -0.35
N HIS A 83 11.73 13.26 -0.97
CA HIS A 83 13.14 12.95 -1.19
C HIS A 83 13.90 12.76 0.14
N GLN A 84 13.71 13.66 1.10
CA GLN A 84 14.31 13.54 2.45
C GLN A 84 13.92 12.23 3.17
N LEU A 85 12.65 11.82 3.05
CA LEU A 85 12.17 10.56 3.62
C LEU A 85 12.74 9.36 2.89
N SER A 86 12.77 9.42 1.55
CA SER A 86 13.39 8.40 0.70
C SER A 86 14.85 8.18 1.09
N ASP A 87 15.66 9.25 1.16
CA ASP A 87 17.09 9.15 1.51
C ASP A 87 17.30 8.56 2.90
N SER A 88 16.55 9.06 3.89
CA SER A 88 16.61 8.56 5.28
C SER A 88 16.27 7.07 5.35
N PHE A 89 15.29 6.63 4.57
CA PHE A 89 14.86 5.23 4.52
C PHE A 89 15.89 4.35 3.79
N LYS A 90 16.44 4.83 2.67
CA LYS A 90 17.52 4.15 1.92
C LYS A 90 18.75 3.93 2.81
N SER A 91 19.19 4.96 3.53
CA SER A 91 20.34 4.86 4.44
C SER A 91 20.08 3.90 5.61
N ARG A 92 18.86 3.88 6.16
CA ARG A 92 18.52 3.03 7.31
C ARG A 92 18.47 1.54 6.96
N TYR A 93 18.02 1.19 5.77
CA TYR A 93 17.79 -0.21 5.34
C TYR A 93 18.74 -0.68 4.23
N ASN A 94 19.77 0.10 3.91
CA ASN A 94 20.76 -0.18 2.87
C ASN A 94 20.14 -0.42 1.47
N LEU A 95 19.13 0.38 1.10
CA LEU A 95 18.36 0.27 -0.15
C LEU A 95 18.81 1.29 -1.22
N GLN A 96 20.12 1.55 -1.31
CA GLN A 96 20.68 2.60 -2.18
C GLN A 96 20.34 2.41 -3.67
N GLU A 97 20.20 1.16 -4.12
CA GLU A 97 19.90 0.82 -5.52
C GLU A 97 18.42 1.00 -5.90
N LEU A 98 17.53 1.16 -4.93
CA LEU A 98 16.10 1.28 -5.19
C LEU A 98 15.72 2.73 -5.47
N ASP A 99 15.02 2.98 -6.57
CA ASP A 99 14.46 4.29 -6.87
C ASP A 99 12.96 4.34 -6.54
N PHE A 100 12.65 4.89 -5.36
CA PHE A 100 11.28 5.08 -4.91
C PHE A 100 10.48 6.05 -5.80
N GLU A 101 11.14 6.98 -6.49
CA GLU A 101 10.45 8.02 -7.27
C GLU A 101 9.80 7.43 -8.53
N THR A 102 10.43 6.41 -9.13
CA THR A 102 9.92 5.73 -10.34
C THR A 102 8.57 5.03 -10.14
N SER A 103 8.21 4.76 -8.89
CA SER A 103 6.99 4.03 -8.54
C SER A 103 5.89 4.93 -7.98
N VAL A 104 6.09 6.26 -7.97
CA VAL A 104 5.07 7.23 -7.54
C VAL A 104 4.49 7.95 -8.76
N TYR A 105 3.18 7.80 -8.97
CA TYR A 105 2.43 8.44 -10.04
C TYR A 105 1.68 9.64 -9.48
N LEU A 106 2.03 10.84 -9.94
CA LEU A 106 1.39 12.08 -9.52
C LEU A 106 0.27 12.47 -10.48
N ASP A 107 -0.87 12.88 -9.95
CA ASP A 107 -1.93 13.54 -10.70
C ASP A 107 -2.40 14.78 -9.94
N HIS A 108 -2.90 15.76 -10.67
CA HIS A 108 -3.47 16.97 -10.09
C HIS A 108 -4.91 17.14 -10.56
N SER A 109 -5.85 17.29 -9.62
CA SER A 109 -7.28 17.43 -9.90
C SER A 109 -7.85 18.61 -9.10
N ALA A 110 -8.08 19.74 -9.79
CA ALA A 110 -8.46 20.99 -9.14
C ALA A 110 -9.96 21.12 -8.81
N ASP A 111 -10.81 20.27 -9.40
CA ASP A 111 -12.27 20.28 -9.25
C ASP A 111 -12.84 18.85 -9.22
N PHE A 112 -14.14 18.74 -8.94
CA PHE A 112 -14.81 17.45 -8.76
C PHE A 112 -14.83 16.64 -10.05
N GLU A 113 -15.07 17.29 -11.19
CA GLU A 113 -15.13 16.64 -12.50
C GLU A 113 -13.77 16.08 -12.92
N GLN A 114 -12.68 16.80 -12.64
CA GLN A 114 -11.32 16.34 -12.89
C GLN A 114 -10.98 15.11 -12.04
N LEU A 115 -11.32 15.12 -10.75
CA LEU A 115 -11.10 13.96 -9.88
C LEU A 115 -11.95 12.77 -10.34
N ARG A 116 -13.23 13.00 -10.65
CA ARG A 116 -14.14 11.96 -11.14
C ARG A 116 -13.60 11.31 -12.42
N ARG A 117 -13.12 12.12 -13.37
CA ARG A 117 -12.52 11.65 -14.61
C ARG A 117 -11.19 10.91 -14.36
N CYS A 118 -10.39 11.35 -13.39
CA CYS A 118 -9.21 10.62 -12.95
C CYS A 118 -9.59 9.22 -12.47
N LEU A 119 -10.49 9.13 -11.49
CA LEU A 119 -10.86 7.88 -10.83
C LEU A 119 -11.62 6.92 -11.73
N CYS A 120 -12.44 7.42 -12.65
CA CYS A 120 -13.26 6.57 -13.53
C CYS A 120 -12.56 6.17 -14.82
N VAL A 121 -11.56 6.92 -15.29
CA VAL A 121 -10.93 6.70 -16.61
C VAL A 121 -9.43 6.53 -16.53
N ARG A 122 -8.70 7.49 -15.96
CA ARG A 122 -7.22 7.47 -15.98
C ARG A 122 -6.66 6.41 -15.04
N LEU A 123 -7.15 6.39 -13.79
CA LEU A 123 -6.68 5.47 -12.76
C LEU A 123 -6.94 4.01 -13.14
N PRO A 124 -8.16 3.58 -13.57
CA PRO A 124 -8.40 2.20 -14.00
C PRO A 124 -7.46 1.72 -15.11
N ARG A 125 -7.14 2.59 -16.08
CA ARG A 125 -6.17 2.29 -17.16
C ARG A 125 -4.76 2.11 -16.60
N LEU A 126 -4.36 2.96 -15.67
CA LEU A 126 -3.06 2.86 -15.02
C LEU A 126 -2.93 1.58 -14.18
N LEU A 127 -3.96 1.22 -13.40
CA LEU A 127 -4.02 0.01 -12.58
C LEU A 127 -3.99 -1.30 -13.39
N GLN A 128 -4.38 -1.25 -14.67
CA GLN A 128 -4.29 -2.42 -15.57
C GLN A 128 -2.86 -2.67 -16.06
N VAL A 129 -2.04 -1.63 -16.16
CA VAL A 129 -0.69 -1.69 -16.75
C VAL A 129 0.40 -1.70 -15.68
N LYS A 130 0.16 -1.03 -14.54
CA LYS A 130 1.13 -0.82 -13.47
C LYS A 130 0.70 -1.55 -12.21
N ASN A 131 1.68 -2.11 -11.49
CA ASN A 131 1.44 -2.77 -10.23
C ASN A 131 1.36 -1.75 -9.08
N ILE A 132 0.21 -1.11 -8.95
CA ILE A 132 -0.10 -0.12 -7.93
C ILE A 132 -0.98 -0.75 -6.87
N GLY A 133 -0.77 -0.38 -5.61
CA GLY A 133 -1.61 -0.85 -4.52
C GLY A 133 -1.83 0.17 -3.42
N LEU A 134 -1.43 1.42 -3.64
CA LEU A 134 -1.83 2.54 -2.81
C LEU A 134 -2.31 3.70 -3.69
N LEU A 135 -3.46 4.25 -3.35
CA LEU A 135 -3.99 5.52 -3.84
C LEU A 135 -4.08 6.50 -2.68
N VAL A 136 -3.45 7.66 -2.80
CA VAL A 136 -3.53 8.77 -1.84
C VAL A 136 -4.24 9.94 -2.52
N ILE A 137 -5.22 10.53 -1.83
CA ILE A 137 -5.93 11.75 -2.27
C ILE A 137 -5.70 12.83 -1.21
N ASP A 138 -4.96 13.87 -1.59
CA ASP A 138 -4.58 14.99 -0.74
C ASP A 138 -5.00 16.33 -1.37
N SER A 139 -6.09 16.97 -0.96
CA SER A 139 -7.03 16.61 0.10
C SER A 139 -8.43 16.38 -0.47
N ILE A 140 -9.18 15.41 0.05
CA ILE A 140 -10.55 15.16 -0.45
C ILE A 140 -11.46 16.38 -0.18
N ALA A 141 -11.14 17.19 0.82
CA ALA A 141 -11.86 18.42 1.15
C ALA A 141 -11.65 19.53 0.13
N GLY A 142 -10.47 19.60 -0.49
CA GLY A 142 -10.08 20.71 -1.34
C GLY A 142 -10.97 20.91 -2.56
N ILE A 143 -11.39 19.80 -3.15
CA ILE A 143 -12.32 19.79 -4.30
C ILE A 143 -13.65 20.47 -3.97
N PHE A 144 -14.13 20.28 -2.75
CA PHE A 144 -15.41 20.84 -2.34
C PHE A 144 -15.27 22.22 -1.70
N ARG A 145 -14.07 22.79 -1.59
CA ARG A 145 -13.87 24.16 -1.10
C ARG A 145 -13.88 25.19 -2.22
N SER A 146 -13.39 24.82 -3.40
CA SER A 146 -13.23 25.72 -4.55
C SER A 146 -14.54 26.04 -5.29
N GLU A 147 -15.57 25.20 -5.19
CA GLU A 147 -16.87 25.40 -5.88
C GLU A 147 -17.83 26.40 -5.19
N ASN A 148 -17.38 27.07 -4.12
CA ASN A 148 -18.25 27.86 -3.24
C ASN A 148 -18.46 29.31 -3.69
N ASN A 149 -19.29 29.53 -4.71
CA ASN A 149 -20.08 30.78 -4.78
C ASN A 149 -21.59 30.56 -4.56
N ASP A 150 -22.14 29.35 -4.74
CA ASP A 150 -23.56 29.04 -4.48
C ASP A 150 -23.73 27.61 -3.91
N ILE A 151 -23.70 27.47 -2.59
CA ILE A 151 -23.65 26.15 -1.92
C ILE A 151 -25.04 25.52 -1.82
N CYS A 152 -25.32 24.53 -2.66
CA CYS A 152 -26.43 23.58 -2.46
C CYS A 152 -25.93 22.38 -1.65
N TYR A 153 -26.21 22.33 -0.34
CA TYR A 153 -25.72 21.26 0.54
C TYR A 153 -26.17 19.85 0.12
N THR A 154 -27.32 19.73 -0.56
CA THR A 154 -27.84 18.44 -1.04
C THR A 154 -27.06 17.87 -2.23
N SER A 155 -26.60 18.69 -3.17
CA SER A 155 -25.79 18.21 -4.31
C SER A 155 -24.41 17.74 -3.84
N ARG A 156 -23.79 18.48 -2.93
CA ARG A 156 -22.51 18.13 -2.31
C ARG A 156 -22.54 16.77 -1.60
N GLY A 157 -23.62 16.49 -0.87
CA GLY A 157 -23.79 15.19 -0.20
C GLY A 157 -23.87 14.02 -1.19
N GLN A 158 -24.56 14.23 -2.32
CA GLN A 158 -24.66 13.23 -3.39
C GLN A 158 -23.31 13.01 -4.09
N GLU A 159 -22.54 14.07 -4.34
CA GLU A 159 -21.21 14.00 -4.96
C GLU A 159 -20.20 13.27 -4.07
N ILE A 160 -20.19 13.55 -2.76
CA ILE A 160 -19.36 12.82 -1.79
C ILE A 160 -19.76 11.34 -1.78
N GLY A 161 -21.07 11.03 -1.76
CA GLY A 161 -21.56 9.66 -1.79
C GLY A 161 -21.15 8.91 -3.06
N LEU A 162 -21.21 9.58 -4.22
CA LEU A 162 -20.77 9.02 -5.49
C LEU A 162 -19.25 8.76 -5.51
N LEU A 163 -18.47 9.70 -4.97
CA LEU A 163 -17.02 9.58 -4.86
C LEU A 163 -16.63 8.41 -3.95
N ALA A 164 -17.22 8.33 -2.76
CA ALA A 164 -16.99 7.25 -1.81
C ALA A 164 -17.32 5.88 -2.43
N SER A 165 -18.48 5.77 -3.08
CA SER A 165 -18.89 4.54 -3.78
C SER A 165 -17.90 4.14 -4.88
N THR A 166 -17.39 5.13 -5.62
CA THR A 166 -16.39 4.92 -6.67
C THR A 166 -15.06 4.42 -6.10
N LEU A 167 -14.59 5.03 -5.01
CA LEU A 167 -13.35 4.64 -4.33
C LEU A 167 -13.47 3.24 -3.73
N HIS A 168 -14.60 2.90 -3.10
CA HIS A 168 -14.86 1.56 -2.59
C HIS A 168 -14.86 0.52 -3.70
N ARG A 169 -15.49 0.81 -4.85
CA ARG A 169 -15.46 -0.08 -6.01
C ARG A 169 -14.04 -0.30 -6.53
N ILE A 170 -13.23 0.75 -6.61
CA ILE A 170 -11.83 0.63 -7.06
C ILE A 170 -11.01 -0.21 -6.08
N CYS A 171 -11.16 0.04 -4.77
CA CYS A 171 -10.52 -0.74 -3.71
C CYS A 171 -10.85 -2.23 -3.83
N ASP A 172 -12.14 -2.57 -3.99
CA ASP A 172 -12.56 -3.96 -4.09
C ASP A 172 -12.13 -4.62 -5.41
N GLN A 173 -12.26 -3.92 -6.54
CA GLN A 173 -11.96 -4.45 -7.87
C GLN A 173 -10.46 -4.67 -8.09
N TYR A 174 -9.62 -3.71 -7.69
CA TYR A 174 -8.19 -3.73 -7.95
C TYR A 174 -7.35 -4.19 -6.74
N LYS A 175 -8.00 -4.41 -5.59
CA LYS A 175 -7.35 -4.79 -4.32
C LYS A 175 -6.24 -3.83 -3.93
N ILE A 176 -6.53 -2.53 -4.00
CA ILE A 176 -5.61 -1.44 -3.63
C ILE A 176 -6.09 -0.76 -2.36
N ALA A 177 -5.16 -0.25 -1.55
CA ALA A 177 -5.48 0.61 -0.42
C ALA A 177 -5.80 2.04 -0.91
N VAL A 178 -6.80 2.68 -0.32
CA VAL A 178 -7.17 4.08 -0.60
C VAL A 178 -7.06 4.89 0.68
N VAL A 179 -6.30 5.99 0.63
CA VAL A 179 -6.11 6.93 1.74
C VAL A 179 -6.59 8.30 1.29
N CYS A 180 -7.59 8.84 1.98
CA CYS A 180 -8.11 10.18 1.74
C CYS A 180 -7.68 11.09 2.90
N VAL A 181 -6.94 12.15 2.59
CA VAL A 181 -6.56 13.17 3.56
C VAL A 181 -7.66 14.20 3.63
N ASN A 182 -8.09 14.53 4.85
CA ASN A 182 -9.08 15.55 5.11
C ASN A 182 -8.44 16.67 5.93
N GLN A 183 -8.34 17.87 5.37
CA GLN A 183 -7.91 19.04 6.11
C GLN A 183 -9.10 19.64 6.85
N VAL A 184 -8.96 19.98 8.13
CA VAL A 184 -9.98 20.73 8.89
C VAL A 184 -9.49 22.16 9.09
N LEU A 185 -10.30 23.15 8.68
CA LEU A 185 -10.01 24.54 9.00
C LEU A 185 -10.59 24.87 10.38
N PRO A 186 -9.84 25.51 11.29
CA PRO A 186 -10.38 25.97 12.55
C PRO A 186 -11.48 27.01 12.29
N ARG A 187 -12.60 26.90 13.02
CA ARG A 187 -13.61 27.96 13.07
C ARG A 187 -13.01 29.10 13.89
N SER A 188 -12.63 30.19 13.23
CA SER A 188 -12.34 31.50 13.84
C SER A 188 -13.63 32.22 14.20
#